data_AF-A0AA49X998-F1
#
_entry.id   AF-A0AA49X998-F1
#
_cell.length_a   1.000
_cell.length_b   1.000
_cell.length_c   1.000
_cell.angle_alpha   90.00
_cell.angle_beta   90.00
_cell.angle_gamma   90.00
#
_symmetry.space_group_name_H-M   'P 1'
#
loop_
_entity.id
_entity.type
_entity.pdbx_description
1 polymer ?
#
loop_
_entity_poly.entity_id
_entity_poly.type
_entity_poly.pdbx_seq_one_letter_code
_entity_poly.pdbx_strand_id
1 'polypeptide(L)'
;GGHKRLYRIIDFKRIFDGVPAKVETIEYDPNRSAHIALICYLDGRRSYIVAPQGVAVGDELLSGPESPIKVGNCLPIRNIPVGTVIHCIEMKAGKGAQLVRSAGTSAMLVAREGSYAQIRLRSGESRL
;
A
#
# COMPACT_ATOMS: atom_id res chain seq x y z
N GLY A 1 12.47 -12.52 25.84
CA GLY A 1 11.20 -12.48 26.59
C GLY A 1 10.21 -11.63 25.84
N GLY A 2 8.98 -12.13 25.65
CA GLY A 2 7.90 -11.45 24.94
C GLY A 2 6.76 -12.43 24.63
N HIS A 3 5.51 -11.95 24.62
CA HIS A 3 4.33 -12.79 24.31
C HIS A 3 4.48 -13.43 22.93
N LYS A 4 4.12 -14.71 22.77
CA LYS A 4 4.18 -15.41 21.47
C LYS A 4 3.26 -14.68 20.47
N ARG A 5 3.80 -14.34 19.30
CA ARG A 5 3.09 -13.65 18.22
C ARG A 5 2.93 -14.59 17.02
N LEU A 6 1.74 -14.64 16.46
CA LEU A 6 1.49 -15.32 15.18
C LEU A 6 1.79 -14.34 14.05
N TYR A 7 2.50 -14.82 13.02
CA TYR A 7 2.84 -14.00 11.87
C TYR A 7 1.71 -14.00 10.83
N ARG A 8 1.26 -12.82 10.43
CA ARG A 8 0.30 -12.64 9.34
C ARG A 8 1.04 -12.31 8.05
N ILE A 9 0.80 -13.11 7.02
CA ILE A 9 1.36 -12.93 5.68
C ILE A 9 0.64 -11.76 5.01
N ILE A 10 1.41 -10.73 4.67
CA ILE A 10 0.91 -9.50 4.04
C ILE A 10 1.28 -9.50 2.58
N ASP A 11 0.31 -9.18 1.75
CA ASP A 11 0.51 -8.89 0.35
C ASP A 11 1.07 -7.47 0.20
N PHE A 12 2.40 -7.37 0.18
CA PHE A 12 3.11 -6.13 -0.14
C PHE A 12 3.23 -5.88 -1.65
N LYS A 13 2.85 -6.84 -2.50
CA LYS A 13 3.04 -6.74 -3.95
C LYS A 13 1.78 -6.29 -4.69
N ARG A 14 0.59 -6.57 -4.16
CA ARG A 14 -0.70 -6.15 -4.74
C ARG A 14 -0.85 -6.60 -6.20
N ILE A 15 -0.46 -7.84 -6.50
CA ILE A 15 -0.31 -8.37 -7.88
C ILE A 15 -1.61 -8.72 -8.60
N PHE A 16 -2.75 -8.70 -7.90
CA PHE A 16 -4.05 -8.99 -8.49
C PHE A 16 -4.61 -7.72 -9.14
N ASP A 17 -4.00 -7.34 -10.27
CA ASP A 17 -4.38 -6.17 -11.05
C ASP A 17 -5.73 -6.39 -11.75
N GLY A 18 -6.56 -5.35 -11.78
CA GLY A 18 -7.86 -5.37 -12.45
C GLY A 18 -8.96 -6.15 -11.74
N VAL A 19 -8.67 -6.78 -10.59
CA VAL A 19 -9.66 -7.51 -9.78
C VAL A 19 -10.06 -6.65 -8.57
N PRO A 20 -11.31 -6.16 -8.50
CA PRO A 20 -11.80 -5.43 -7.33
C PRO A 20 -11.74 -6.30 -6.07
N ALA A 21 -11.38 -5.67 -4.96
CA ALA A 21 -11.34 -6.29 -3.65
C ALA A 21 -12.09 -5.45 -2.62
N LYS A 22 -12.95 -6.10 -1.84
CA LYS A 22 -13.71 -5.46 -0.77
C LYS A 22 -13.01 -5.61 0.57
N VAL A 23 -12.95 -4.56 1.36
CA VAL A 23 -12.43 -4.60 2.73
C VAL A 23 -13.42 -5.33 3.64
N GLU A 24 -13.04 -6.49 4.19
CA GLU A 24 -13.85 -7.26 5.13
C GLU A 24 -13.64 -6.77 6.57
N THR A 25 -12.40 -6.62 7.00
CA THR A 25 -12.05 -6.24 8.38
C THR A 25 -10.81 -5.36 8.43
N ILE A 26 -10.70 -4.56 9.49
CA ILE A 26 -9.47 -3.83 9.86
C ILE A 26 -9.01 -4.34 11.21
N GLU A 27 -7.79 -4.83 11.28
CA GLU A 27 -7.27 -5.57 12.41
C GLU A 27 -5.94 -5.00 12.91
N TYR A 28 -5.72 -5.12 14.22
CA TYR A 28 -4.41 -4.89 14.83
C TYR A 28 -3.47 -6.06 14.53
N ASP A 29 -2.23 -5.80 14.11
CA ASP A 29 -1.20 -6.83 13.93
C ASP A 29 -0.04 -6.63 14.91
N PRO A 30 0.30 -7.64 15.75
CA PRO A 30 1.35 -7.50 16.75
C PRO A 30 2.77 -7.49 16.17
N ASN A 31 2.96 -7.75 14.87
CA ASN A 31 4.28 -7.82 14.22
C ASN A 31 4.65 -6.52 13.49
N ARG A 32 3.78 -5.52 13.47
CA ARG A 32 4.03 -4.20 12.87
C ARG A 32 3.26 -3.11 13.62
N SER A 33 3.62 -1.86 13.37
CA SER A 33 2.93 -0.73 13.99
C SER A 33 1.61 -0.37 13.29
N ALA A 34 1.52 -0.58 11.98
CA ALA A 34 0.32 -0.27 11.19
C ALA A 34 -0.77 -1.33 11.38
N HIS A 35 -2.02 -0.89 11.35
CA HIS A 35 -3.15 -1.80 11.16
C HIS A 35 -3.09 -2.48 9.80
N ILE A 36 -3.77 -3.62 9.69
CA ILE A 36 -3.94 -4.33 8.43
C ILE A 36 -5.41 -4.42 8.08
N ALA A 37 -5.69 -4.46 6.79
CA ALA A 37 -7.03 -4.73 6.28
C ALA A 37 -7.04 -6.11 5.65
N LEU A 38 -8.04 -6.92 6.01
CA LEU A 38 -8.37 -8.13 5.26
C LEU A 38 -9.23 -7.71 4.07
N ILE A 39 -8.75 -8.00 2.87
CA ILE A 39 -9.49 -7.76 1.64
C ILE A 39 -9.90 -9.09 1.02
N CYS A 40 -11.09 -9.12 0.43
CA CYS A 40 -11.63 -10.25 -0.32
C CYS A 40 -11.83 -9.82 -1.77
N TYR A 41 -11.10 -10.47 -2.67
CA TYR A 41 -11.23 -10.27 -4.11
C TYR A 41 -12.55 -10.89 -4.61
N LEU A 42 -13.01 -10.42 -5.77
CA LEU A 42 -14.24 -10.93 -6.39
C LEU A 42 -14.20 -12.45 -6.68
N ASP A 43 -13.00 -13.03 -6.85
CA ASP A 43 -12.77 -14.47 -7.03
C ASP A 43 -12.81 -15.28 -5.72
N GLY A 44 -13.07 -14.63 -4.59
CA GLY A 44 -13.14 -15.24 -3.25
C GLY A 44 -11.81 -15.37 -2.53
N ARG A 45 -10.68 -14.98 -3.16
CA ARG A 45 -9.38 -14.97 -2.50
C ARG A 45 -9.31 -13.88 -1.45
N ARG A 46 -8.61 -14.17 -0.36
CA ARG A 46 -8.38 -13.19 0.71
C ARG A 46 -6.90 -12.84 0.79
N SER A 47 -6.62 -11.59 1.10
CA SER A 47 -5.27 -11.12 1.33
C SER A 47 -5.27 -10.07 2.40
N TYR A 48 -4.21 -10.04 3.21
CA TYR A 48 -4.00 -8.92 4.12
C TYR A 48 -3.14 -7.87 3.44
N ILE A 49 -3.56 -6.61 3.53
CA ILE A 49 -2.80 -5.45 3.10
C ILE A 49 -2.53 -4.54 4.30
N VAL A 50 -1.57 -3.62 4.18
CA VAL A 50 -1.44 -2.53 5.16
C VAL A 50 -2.69 -1.64 5.04
N ALA A 51 -3.35 -1.36 6.17
CA ALA A 51 -4.55 -0.53 6.19
C ALA A 51 -4.17 0.95 5.95
N PRO A 52 -4.59 1.56 4.84
CA PRO A 52 -4.38 2.99 4.61
C PRO A 52 -5.29 3.81 5.52
N GLN A 53 -4.85 5.01 5.87
CA GLN A 53 -5.70 5.97 6.57
C GLN A 53 -6.87 6.38 5.67
N GLY A 54 -8.10 6.30 6.19
CA GLY A 54 -9.31 6.69 5.45
C GLY A 54 -10.02 5.55 4.71
N VAL A 55 -9.46 4.34 4.69
CA VAL A 55 -10.17 3.14 4.25
C VAL A 55 -11.04 2.60 5.38
N ALA A 56 -12.29 2.28 5.06
CA ALA A 56 -13.26 1.69 5.97
C ALA A 56 -13.65 0.27 5.53
N VAL A 57 -14.28 -0.47 6.44
CA VAL A 57 -14.89 -1.77 6.11
C VAL A 57 -15.99 -1.56 5.07
N GLY A 58 -15.99 -2.40 4.05
CA GLY A 58 -16.92 -2.33 2.93
C GLY A 58 -16.41 -1.54 1.72
N ASP A 59 -15.31 -0.79 1.86
CA ASP A 59 -14.70 -0.09 0.73
C ASP A 59 -14.21 -1.08 -0.34
N GLU A 60 -14.42 -0.69 -1.60
CA GLU A 60 -13.83 -1.37 -2.74
C GLU A 60 -12.49 -0.72 -3.11
N LEU A 61 -11.48 -1.57 -3.25
CA LEU A 61 -10.12 -1.25 -3.63
C LEU A 61 -9.77 -1.95 -4.94
N LEU A 62 -8.94 -1.31 -5.76
CA LEU A 62 -8.46 -1.83 -7.03
C LEU A 62 -6.94 -1.67 -7.12
N SER A 63 -6.28 -2.66 -7.71
CA SER A 63 -4.86 -2.61 -8.05
C SER A 63 -4.70 -2.62 -9.56
N GLY A 64 -3.64 -1.99 -10.06
CA GLY A 64 -3.25 -2.00 -11.46
C GLY A 64 -3.21 -0.61 -12.11
N PRO A 65 -2.69 -0.52 -13.34
CA PRO A 65 -2.43 0.74 -14.04
C PRO A 65 -3.69 1.57 -14.30
N GLU A 66 -4.83 0.92 -14.53
CA GLU A 66 -6.12 1.56 -14.83
C GLU A 66 -6.94 1.87 -13.57
N SER A 67 -6.39 1.65 -12.37
CA SER A 67 -7.13 1.91 -11.14
C SER A 67 -7.40 3.41 -10.98
N PRO A 68 -8.55 3.81 -10.41
CA PRO A 68 -8.80 5.20 -10.10
C PRO A 68 -7.84 5.68 -8.99
N ILE A 69 -7.47 6.97 -9.03
CA ILE A 69 -6.66 7.62 -7.98
C ILE A 69 -7.56 7.83 -6.76
N LYS A 70 -7.62 6.80 -5.91
CA LYS A 70 -8.40 6.75 -4.67
C LYS A 70 -7.52 6.17 -3.56
N VAL A 71 -7.77 6.59 -2.33
CA VAL A 71 -7.13 6.01 -1.14
C VAL A 71 -7.34 4.49 -1.10
N GLY A 72 -6.25 3.75 -0.91
CA GLY A 72 -6.23 2.28 -0.84
C GLY A 72 -6.02 1.54 -2.16
N ASN A 73 -6.12 2.25 -3.29
CA ASN A 73 -5.75 1.71 -4.59
C ASN A 73 -4.24 1.67 -4.78
N CYS A 74 -3.77 0.70 -5.56
CA CYS A 74 -2.36 0.52 -5.87
C CYS A 74 -2.13 0.72 -7.37
N LEU A 75 -1.26 1.66 -7.72
CA LEU A 75 -0.93 2.00 -9.09
C LEU A 75 0.59 2.07 -9.28
N PRO A 76 1.10 1.83 -10.50
CA PRO A 76 2.47 2.18 -10.85
C PRO A 76 2.71 3.69 -10.65
N ILE A 77 3.88 4.07 -10.14
CA ILE A 77 4.22 5.49 -9.86
C ILE A 77 4.08 6.39 -11.10
N ARG A 78 4.34 5.85 -12.28
CA ARG A 78 4.15 6.55 -13.56
C ARG A 78 2.69 6.99 -13.83
N ASN A 79 1.70 6.39 -13.18
CA ASN A 79 0.29 6.73 -13.33
C ASN A 79 -0.22 7.62 -12.18
N ILE A 80 0.59 7.85 -11.14
CA ILE A 80 0.20 8.67 -9.99
C ILE A 80 0.57 10.14 -10.26
N PRO A 81 -0.33 11.12 -10.02
CA PRO A 81 -0.02 12.53 -10.17
C PRO A 81 1.07 13.00 -9.21
N VAL A 82 1.94 13.88 -9.70
CA VAL A 82 2.92 14.58 -8.85
C VAL A 82 2.18 15.40 -7.78
N GLY A 83 2.73 15.45 -6.57
CA GLY A 83 2.12 16.06 -5.39
C GLY A 83 1.25 15.10 -4.57
N THR A 84 0.94 13.91 -5.10
CA THR A 84 0.15 12.90 -4.35
C THR A 84 0.93 12.36 -3.16
N VAL A 85 0.24 12.19 -2.04
CA VAL A 85 0.76 11.51 -0.85
C VAL A 85 0.56 10.01 -1.01
N ILE A 86 1.65 9.27 -0.96
CA ILE A 86 1.71 7.83 -1.22
C ILE A 86 2.34 7.07 -0.05
N HIS A 87 2.11 5.76 -0.01
CA HIS A 87 2.65 4.83 1.00
C HIS A 87 2.94 3.48 0.34
N CYS A 88 3.58 2.57 1.08
CA CYS A 88 3.92 1.22 0.62
C CYS A 88 4.64 1.21 -0.75
N ILE A 89 5.76 1.92 -0.83
CA ILE A 89 6.49 2.13 -2.08
C ILE A 89 7.46 0.96 -2.34
N GLU A 90 7.44 0.46 -3.57
CA GLU A 90 8.43 -0.51 -4.07
C GLU A 90 9.73 0.21 -4.45
N MET A 91 10.89 -0.34 -4.03
CA MET A 91 12.20 0.16 -4.50
C MET A 91 12.62 -0.41 -5.85
N LYS A 92 12.05 -1.57 -6.21
CA LYS A 92 12.26 -2.25 -7.48
C LYS A 92 10.91 -2.81 -7.89
N ALA A 93 10.52 -2.59 -9.14
CA ALA A 93 9.25 -3.07 -9.67
C ALA A 93 9.06 -4.57 -9.40
N GLY A 94 7.92 -4.93 -8.81
CA GLY A 94 7.51 -6.32 -8.53
C GLY A 94 8.15 -6.96 -7.30
N LYS A 95 9.03 -6.24 -6.59
CA LYS A 95 9.66 -6.76 -5.36
C LYS A 95 8.73 -6.65 -4.14
N GLY A 96 7.67 -5.86 -4.22
CA GLY A 96 6.81 -5.51 -3.12
C GLY A 96 7.30 -4.28 -2.36
N ALA A 97 6.38 -3.68 -1.60
CA ALA A 97 6.64 -2.49 -0.80
C ALA A 97 7.79 -2.71 0.19
N GLN A 98 8.76 -1.79 0.18
CA GLN A 98 9.88 -1.78 1.12
C GLN A 98 9.91 -0.50 1.97
N LEU A 99 9.45 0.63 1.41
CA LEU A 99 9.41 1.92 2.08
C LEU A 99 7.99 2.29 2.55
N VAL A 100 7.91 3.15 3.57
CA VAL A 100 6.66 3.78 4.04
C VAL A 100 5.59 2.73 4.40
N ARG A 101 5.94 1.78 5.27
CA ARG A 101 5.06 0.67 5.71
C ARG A 101 4.56 0.81 7.15
N SER A 102 5.10 1.78 7.88
CA SER A 102 4.82 1.96 9.31
C SER A 102 3.59 2.84 9.53
N ALA A 103 2.96 2.72 10.69
CA ALA A 103 1.85 3.59 11.07
C ALA A 103 2.22 5.07 10.96
N GLY A 104 1.32 5.86 10.37
CA GLY A 104 1.49 7.31 10.24
C GLY A 104 2.67 7.75 9.36
N THR A 105 3.26 6.85 8.57
CA THR A 105 4.28 7.21 7.59
C THR A 105 3.67 7.44 6.22
N SER A 106 4.16 8.47 5.54
CA SER A 106 3.80 8.81 4.17
C SER A 106 5.02 9.38 3.44
N ALA A 107 4.93 9.41 2.13
CA ALA A 107 5.87 10.14 1.28
C ALA A 107 5.08 10.92 0.24
N MET A 108 5.70 11.95 -0.32
CA MET A 108 5.13 12.73 -1.40
C MET A 108 5.89 12.46 -2.69
N LEU A 109 5.16 12.22 -3.78
CA LEU A 109 5.75 12.18 -5.12
C LEU A 109 6.08 13.62 -5.55
N VAL A 110 7.36 13.95 -5.68
CA VAL A 110 7.83 15.32 -5.96
C VAL A 110 8.05 15.55 -7.44
N ALA A 111 8.64 14.58 -8.13
CA ALA A 111 8.93 14.69 -9.55
C ALA A 111 8.91 13.31 -10.20
N ARG A 112 8.76 13.29 -11.53
CA ARG A 112 8.92 12.10 -12.37
C ARG A 112 9.86 12.49 -13.50
N GLU A 113 11.02 11.86 -13.54
CA GLU A 113 12.09 12.17 -14.49
C GLU A 113 12.47 10.89 -15.23
N GLY A 114 12.06 10.82 -16.51
CA GLY A 114 12.24 9.62 -17.32
C GLY A 114 11.65 8.37 -16.66
N SER A 115 12.51 7.39 -16.37
CA SER A 115 12.13 6.12 -15.74
C SER A 115 12.11 6.15 -14.21
N TYR A 116 12.52 7.26 -13.59
CA TYR A 116 12.65 7.40 -12.14
C TYR A 116 11.64 8.40 -11.58
N ALA A 117 11.38 8.28 -10.28
CA ALA A 117 10.45 9.14 -9.58
C ALA A 117 11.09 9.64 -8.29
N GLN A 118 11.14 10.95 -8.14
CA GLN A 118 11.65 11.54 -6.92
C GLN A 118 10.55 11.54 -5.86
N ILE A 119 10.82 10.87 -4.74
CA ILE A 119 9.94 10.82 -3.57
C ILE A 119 10.58 11.56 -2.39
N ARG A 120 9.77 12.33 -1.67
CA ARG A 120 10.18 12.98 -0.42
C ARG A 120 9.58 12.22 0.76
N LEU A 121 10.45 11.68 1.60
CA LEU A 121 10.07 10.98 2.81
C LEU A 121 9.73 11.96 3.93
N ARG A 122 8.97 11.51 4.94
CA ARG A 122 8.69 12.29 6.16
C ARG A 122 9.95 12.72 6.92
N SER A 123 11.07 12.00 6.75
CA SER A 123 12.38 12.38 7.30
C SER A 123 12.95 13.67 6.69
N GLY A 124 12.37 14.18 5.60
CA GLY A 124 12.90 15.29 4.81
C GLY A 124 13.87 14.85 3.72
N GLU A 125 14.30 13.58 3.74
CA GLU A 125 15.17 13.01 2.72
C GLU A 125 14.42 12.85 1.39
N SER A 126 15.05 13.31 0.30
CA SER A 126 14.58 13.08 -1.06
C SER A 126 15.34 11.92 -1.68
N ARG A 127 14.63 10.96 -2.28
CA ARG A 127 15.21 9.80 -2.96
C ARG A 127 14.65 9.67 -4.38
N LEU A 128 15.46 9.13 -5.28
CA LEU A 128 15.12 8.77 -6.66
C LEU A 128 14.73 7.29 -6.78
#